data_AF-A0A2T1E2T3-F1
#
_entry.id   AF-A0A2T1E2T3-F1
#
_cell.length_a   1.000
_cell.length_b   1.000
_cell.length_c   1.000
_cell.angle_alpha   90.00
_cell.angle_beta   90.00
_cell.angle_gamma   90.00
#
_symmetry.space_group_name_H-M   'P 1'
#
loop_
_entity.id
_entity.type
_entity.pdbx_description
1 polymer ?
#
loop_
_entity_poly.entity_id
_entity_poly.type
_entity_poly.pdbx_seq_one_letter_code
_entity_poly.pdbx_strand_id
1 'polypeptide(L)'
;MSQNLHSTTVAALDELYALIGLQELLDIALEQLQRADLAPEERRARTGLLIISYLEQAKPCLKNIEVELEEIRASVPKWNNCLGGAA
;
A
#
# COMPACT_ATOMS: atom_id res chain seq x y z
N MET A 1 -24.94 -9.36 0.10
CA MET A 1 -23.75 -9.25 0.96
C MET A 1 -22.46 -9.76 0.31
N SER A 2 -22.49 -10.74 -0.61
CA SER A 2 -21.29 -11.23 -1.32
C SER A 2 -20.60 -10.17 -2.21
N GLN A 3 -21.36 -9.26 -2.85
CA GLN A 3 -20.79 -8.23 -3.74
C GLN A 3 -19.95 -7.19 -3.00
N ASN A 4 -20.36 -6.76 -1.80
CA ASN A 4 -19.58 -5.80 -1.01
C ASN A 4 -18.22 -6.38 -0.62
N LEU A 5 -18.15 -7.66 -0.23
CA LEU A 5 -16.87 -8.27 0.15
C LEU A 5 -15.90 -8.43 -1.03
N HIS A 6 -16.43 -8.81 -2.19
CA HIS A 6 -15.63 -8.93 -3.40
C HIS A 6 -15.08 -7.57 -3.80
N SER A 7 -15.89 -6.51 -3.68
CA SER A 7 -15.47 -5.13 -3.92
C SER A 7 -14.37 -4.69 -2.96
N THR A 8 -14.52 -4.92 -1.65
CA THR A 8 -13.54 -4.57 -0.59
C THR A 8 -12.22 -5.34 -0.77
N THR A 9 -12.30 -6.63 -1.11
CA THR A 9 -11.10 -7.47 -1.31
C THR A 9 -10.31 -7.03 -2.54
N VAL A 10 -11.00 -6.67 -3.63
CA VAL A 10 -10.35 -6.12 -4.84
C VAL A 10 -9.72 -4.76 -4.55
N ALA A 11 -10.41 -3.88 -3.83
CA ALA A 11 -9.87 -2.56 -3.45
C ALA A 11 -8.60 -2.69 -2.59
N ALA A 12 -8.58 -3.59 -1.60
CA ALA A 12 -7.39 -3.85 -0.78
C ALA A 12 -6.20 -4.38 -1.61
N LEU A 13 -6.47 -5.23 -2.61
CA LEU A 13 -5.46 -5.75 -3.52
C LEU A 13 -4.91 -4.66 -4.45
N ASP A 14 -5.78 -3.80 -4.99
CA ASP A 14 -5.38 -2.68 -5.84
C ASP A 14 -4.46 -1.72 -5.09
N GLU A 15 -4.78 -1.38 -3.84
CA GLU A 15 -3.94 -0.55 -2.98
C GLU A 15 -2.59 -1.22 -2.66
N LEU A 16 -2.58 -2.54 -2.46
CA LEU A 16 -1.34 -3.31 -2.29
C LEU A 16 -0.46 -3.27 -3.55
N TYR A 17 -1.05 -3.43 -4.73
CA TYR A 17 -0.32 -3.32 -5.99
C TYR A 17 0.22 -1.91 -6.22
N ALA A 18 -0.55 -0.88 -5.86
CA ALA A 18 -0.08 0.50 -5.91
C ALA A 18 1.14 0.73 -5.00
N LEU A 19 1.12 0.20 -3.77
CA LEU A 19 2.27 0.27 -2.86
C LEU A 19 3.52 -0.44 -3.40
N ILE A 20 3.36 -1.62 -3.99
CA ILE A 20 4.47 -2.36 -4.61
C ILE A 20 5.07 -1.54 -5.75
N GLY A 21 4.23 -0.98 -6.63
CA GLY A 21 4.70 -0.14 -7.72
C GLY A 21 5.41 1.13 -7.24
N LEU A 22 4.91 1.78 -6.18
CA LEU A 22 5.58 2.94 -5.56
C LEU A 22 6.96 2.57 -5.01
N GLN A 23 7.09 1.39 -4.40
CA GLN A 23 8.38 0.91 -3.89
C GLN A 23 9.37 0.67 -5.03
N GLU A 24 8.95 -0.01 -6.09
CA GLU A 24 9.81 -0.25 -7.27
C GLU A 24 10.28 1.05 -7.93
N LEU A 25 9.39 2.04 -8.05
CA LEU A 25 9.73 3.36 -8.58
C LEU A 25 10.74 4.11 -7.69
N LEU A 26 10.60 4.01 -6.37
CA LEU A 26 11.58 4.59 -5.44
C LEU A 26 12.96 3.94 -5.63
N ASP A 27 13.02 2.61 -5.72
CA ASP A 27 14.27 1.87 -5.87
C ASP A 27 14.99 2.26 -7.17
N ILE A 28 14.24 2.34 -8.28
CA ILE A 28 14.77 2.81 -9.58
C ILE A 28 15.29 4.25 -9.46
N ALA A 29 14.53 5.15 -8.83
CA ALA A 29 14.92 6.55 -8.70
C ALA A 29 16.18 6.72 -7.83
N LEU A 30 16.30 5.95 -6.75
CA LEU A 30 17.48 5.95 -5.88
C LEU A 30 18.71 5.39 -6.62
N GLU A 31 18.56 4.33 -7.40
CA GLU A 31 19.63 3.75 -8.22
C GLU A 31 20.13 4.75 -9.28
N GLN A 32 19.22 5.44 -9.96
CA GLN A 32 19.55 6.50 -10.92
C GLN A 32 20.28 7.67 -10.24
N LEU A 33 19.82 8.07 -9.06
CA LEU A 33 20.43 9.17 -8.30
C LEU A 33 21.84 8.83 -7.81
N GLN A 34 22.11 7.57 -7.47
CA GLN A 34 23.45 7.11 -7.11
C GLN A 34 24.42 7.16 -8.30
N ARG A 35 23.93 6.85 -9.51
CA ARG A 35 24.72 6.90 -10.76
C ARG A 35 24.91 8.31 -11.31
N ALA A 36 24.10 9.27 -10.85
CA ALA A 36 24.19 10.64 -11.30
C ALA A 36 25.47 11.32 -10.80
N ASP A 37 26.12 12.07 -11.70
CA ASP A 37 27.27 12.90 -11.37
C ASP A 37 26.81 14.18 -10.66
N LEU A 38 26.49 14.02 -9.38
CA LEU A 38 26.05 15.09 -8.49
C LEU A 38 27.03 15.25 -7.34
N ALA A 39 27.18 16.50 -6.88
CA ALA A 39 27.88 16.78 -5.64
C ALA A 39 27.22 16.01 -4.47
N PRO A 40 28.00 15.56 -3.45
CA PRO A 40 27.46 14.76 -2.35
C PRO A 40 26.27 15.40 -1.61
N GLU A 41 26.29 16.72 -1.45
CA GLU A 41 25.22 17.46 -0.77
C GLU A 41 23.93 17.51 -1.59
N GLU A 42 24.05 17.77 -2.89
CA GLU A 42 22.91 17.75 -3.81
C GLU A 42 22.29 16.36 -3.89
N ARG A 43 23.12 15.31 -3.95
CA ARG A 43 22.65 13.92 -3.90
C ARG A 43 21.83 13.66 -2.64
N ARG A 44 22.33 14.05 -1.45
CA ARG A 44 21.60 13.88 -0.18
C ARG A 44 20.27 14.62 -0.18
N ALA A 45 20.25 15.87 -0.65
CA ALA A 45 19.03 16.67 -0.72
C ALA A 45 17.98 16.00 -1.62
N ARG A 46 18.38 15.54 -2.81
CA ARG A 46 17.48 14.83 -3.74
C ARG A 46 17.02 13.48 -3.19
N THR A 47 17.88 12.73 -2.51
CA THR A 47 17.50 11.49 -1.81
C THR A 47 16.42 11.76 -0.75
N GLY A 48 16.61 12.80 0.06
CA GLY A 48 15.62 13.21 1.06
C GLY A 48 14.27 13.54 0.44
N LEU A 49 14.25 14.30 -0.66
CA LEU A 49 13.03 14.64 -1.37
C LEU A 49 12.32 13.41 -1.96
N LEU A 50 13.06 12.47 -2.55
CA LEU A 50 12.50 11.22 -3.07
C LEU A 50 11.84 10.40 -1.95
N ILE A 51 12.51 10.26 -0.81
CA ILE A 51 11.98 9.52 0.34
C ILE A 51 10.72 10.20 0.88
N ILE A 52 10.73 11.53 1.04
CA ILE A 52 9.54 12.28 1.51
C ILE A 52 8.37 12.08 0.55
N SER A 53 8.60 12.24 -0.76
CA SER A 53 7.57 12.06 -1.78
C SER A 53 7.00 10.64 -1.81
N TYR A 54 7.85 9.63 -1.63
CA TYR A 54 7.40 8.24 -1.48
C TYR A 54 6.53 8.06 -0.23
N LEU A 55 6.96 8.58 0.93
CA LEU A 55 6.20 8.44 2.18
C LEU A 55 4.84 9.15 2.12
N GLU A 56 4.76 10.31 1.48
CA GLU A 56 3.51 11.04 1.26
C GLU A 56 2.52 10.24 0.41
N GLN A 57 3.01 9.45 -0.57
CA GLN A 57 2.18 8.61 -1.43
C GLN A 57 1.86 7.24 -0.81
N ALA A 58 2.80 6.62 -0.09
CA ALA A 58 2.61 5.30 0.51
C ALA A 58 1.66 5.32 1.71
N LYS A 59 1.68 6.40 2.50
CA LYS A 59 0.86 6.55 3.71
C LYS A 59 -0.66 6.41 3.46
N PRO A 60 -1.28 7.08 2.47
CA PRO A 60 -2.70 6.89 2.19
C PRO A 60 -3.03 5.47 1.73
N CYS A 61 -2.19 4.84 0.90
CA CYS A 61 -2.42 3.45 0.46
C CYS A 61 -2.39 2.47 1.63
N LEU A 62 -1.42 2.60 2.54
CA LEU A 62 -1.36 1.78 3.77
C LEU A 62 -2.62 1.97 4.63
N LYS A 63 -3.07 3.21 4.81
CA LYS A 63 -4.29 3.51 5.57
C LYS A 63 -5.52 2.90 4.92
N ASN A 64 -5.63 2.94 3.59
CA ASN A 64 -6.75 2.34 2.88
C ASN A 64 -6.74 0.82 3.04
N ILE A 65 -5.59 0.16 2.91
CA ILE A 65 -5.44 -1.28 3.16
C ILE A 65 -5.87 -1.64 4.58
N GLU A 66 -5.47 -0.87 5.59
CA GLU A 66 -5.88 -1.10 6.98
C GLU A 66 -7.42 -1.06 7.12
N VAL A 67 -8.07 -0.06 6.53
CA VAL A 67 -9.54 0.07 6.55
C VAL A 67 -10.20 -1.12 5.86
N GLU A 68 -9.79 -1.46 4.64
CA GLU A 68 -10.38 -2.58 3.89
C GLU A 68 -10.17 -3.92 4.62
N LEU A 69 -9.00 -4.13 5.25
CA LEU A 69 -8.73 -5.31 6.07
C LEU A 69 -9.59 -5.36 7.33
N GLU A 70 -9.86 -4.23 7.99
CA GLU A 70 -10.79 -4.15 9.11
C GLU A 70 -12.22 -4.52 8.70
N GLU A 71 -12.68 -4.04 7.53
CA GLU A 71 -13.99 -4.39 6.97
C GLU A 71 -14.12 -5.88 6.66
N ILE A 72 -13.07 -6.47 6.06
CA ILE A 72 -12.99 -7.91 5.83
C ILE A 72 -13.05 -8.65 7.17
N ARG A 73 -12.24 -8.27 8.18
CA ARG A 73 -12.28 -8.93 9.51
C ARG A 73 -13.64 -8.82 10.18
N ALA A 74 -14.31 -7.68 10.11
CA ALA A 74 -15.62 -7.47 10.71
C ALA A 74 -16.73 -8.32 10.05
N SER A 75 -16.52 -8.72 8.79
CA SER A 75 -17.47 -9.53 8.04
C SER A 75 -17.21 -11.04 8.16
N VAL A 76 -15.99 -11.49 8.47
CA VAL A 76 -15.67 -12.92 8.70
C VAL A 76 -16.58 -13.60 9.76
N PRO A 77 -16.89 -13.02 10.93
CA PRO A 77 -17.78 -13.65 11.91
C PRO A 77 -19.20 -13.89 11.38
N LYS A 78 -19.71 -12.97 10.53
CA LYS A 78 -21.03 -13.13 9.89
C LYS A 78 -21.04 -14.33 8.95
N TRP A 79 -19.90 -14.67 8.35
CA TRP A 79 -19.76 -15.81 7.45
C TRP A 79 -19.66 -17.12 8.21
N ASN A 80 -18.92 -17.15 9.33
CA ASN A 80 -18.90 -18.32 10.22
C ASN A 80 -20.32 -18.68 10.72
N ASN A 81 -21.15 -17.67 10.99
CA ASN A 81 -22.54 -17.89 11.39
C ASN A 81 -23.45 -18.35 10.23
N CYS A 82 -23.18 -17.91 8.99
CA CYS A 82 -23.93 -18.32 7.80
C CYS A 82 -23.51 -19.70 7.23
N LEU A 83 -22.30 -20.17 7.53
CA LEU A 83 -21.75 -21.43 7.01
C LEU A 83 -21.94 -22.63 7.96
N GLY A 84 -22.66 -22.44 9.07
CA GLY A 84 -23.00 -23.52 9.99
C GLY A 84 -22.07 -23.59 11.19
N GLY A 85 -22.35 -22.74 12.17
CA GLY A 85 -21.96 -22.93 13.57
C GLY A 85 -23.17 -22.74 14.46
N ALA A 86 -24.21 -23.56 14.26
CA ALA A 86 -25.18 -23.79 15.33
C ALA A 86 -24.42 -24.54 16.44
N ALA A 87 -23.97 -23.79 17.45
CA ALA A 87 -23.69 -24.36 18.77
C ALA A 87 -25.02 -24.46 19.54
#